data_AF-A0A937NW34-F1
#
_entry.id   AF-A0A937NW34-F1
#
_cell.length_a   1.000
_cell.length_b   1.000
_cell.length_c   1.000
_cell.angle_alpha   90.00
_cell.angle_beta   90.00
_cell.angle_gamma   90.00
#
_symmetry.space_group_name_H-M   'P 1'
#
loop_
_entity.id
_entity.type
_entity.pdbx_description
1 polymer ?
#
loop_
_entity_poly.entity_id
_entity_poly.type
_entity_poly.pdbx_seq_one_letter_code
_entity_poly.pdbx_strand_id
1 'polypeptide(L)'
;MPPDVEQFQPGDWVELDVEWITVPRIADDYYGPNAAFRKHLAEHPRSWKTVHRAAIGNDLTVTVIGGKLIGRYPLIVAAEENPVTVQIKGGVGFVPVRFEGLESATGYTLSERVGDQLVALDQSVHGNDFWQTDYDAATGTWKMSFNLPVDGKMKSEWVLER
;
A
#
# COMPACT_ATOMS: atom_id res chain seq x y z
N MET A 1 15.10 -5.08 -19.48
CA MET A 1 16.55 -5.19 -19.62
C MET A 1 17.17 -3.92 -19.09
N PRO A 2 18.41 -3.95 -18.57
CA PRO A 2 19.17 -2.74 -18.33
C PRO A 2 19.12 -1.82 -19.56
N PRO A 3 19.00 -0.49 -19.40
CA PRO A 3 18.77 0.43 -20.52
C PRO A 3 19.85 0.37 -21.62
N ASP A 4 21.02 -0.17 -21.28
CA ASP A 4 22.24 -0.27 -22.08
C ASP A 4 22.39 -1.61 -22.84
N VAL A 5 21.50 -2.58 -22.61
CA VAL A 5 21.55 -3.87 -23.31
C VAL A 5 20.54 -3.88 -24.47
N GLU A 6 21.03 -3.76 -25.70
CA GLU A 6 20.21 -3.75 -26.92
C GLU A 6 20.11 -5.13 -27.60
N GLN A 7 21.08 -6.01 -27.41
CA GLN A 7 21.10 -7.37 -27.97
C GLN A 7 21.85 -8.37 -27.07
N PHE A 8 21.42 -9.63 -27.08
CA PHE A 8 22.15 -10.73 -26.44
C PHE A 8 23.21 -11.31 -27.40
N GLN A 9 24.36 -11.68 -26.85
CA GLN A 9 25.44 -12.39 -27.54
C GLN A 9 25.50 -13.87 -27.13
N PRO A 10 26.11 -14.73 -27.96
CA PRO A 10 26.43 -16.09 -27.54
C PRO A 10 27.27 -16.09 -26.25
N GLY A 11 26.79 -16.80 -25.23
CA GLY A 11 27.42 -16.85 -23.90
C GLY A 11 26.73 -15.98 -22.84
N ASP A 12 25.81 -15.10 -23.24
CA ASP A 12 24.98 -14.36 -22.30
C ASP A 12 23.96 -15.28 -21.61
N TRP A 13 23.61 -14.92 -20.39
CA TRP A 13 22.56 -15.58 -19.62
C TRP A 13 21.60 -14.54 -19.05
N VAL A 14 20.38 -14.97 -18.80
CA VAL A 14 19.37 -14.21 -18.08
C VAL A 14 18.99 -15.02 -16.86
N GLU A 15 18.98 -14.36 -15.71
CA GLU A 15 18.37 -14.86 -14.50
C GLU A 15 17.11 -14.06 -14.23
N LEU A 16 16.07 -14.75 -13.78
CA LEU A 16 14.76 -14.17 -13.55
C LEU A 16 14.09 -14.86 -12.37
N ASP A 17 13.46 -14.05 -11.54
CA ASP A 17 12.49 -14.52 -10.55
C ASP A 17 11.10 -14.55 -11.19
N VAL A 18 10.39 -15.67 -11.04
CA VAL A 18 9.02 -15.82 -11.51
C VAL A 18 8.06 -15.75 -10.34
N GLU A 19 7.16 -14.77 -10.38
CA GLU A 19 6.01 -14.72 -9.49
C GLU A 19 4.73 -15.04 -10.27
N TRP A 20 3.91 -15.94 -9.71
CA TRP A 20 2.61 -16.28 -10.29
C TRP A 20 1.51 -15.50 -9.59
N ILE A 21 0.86 -14.58 -10.30
CA ILE A 21 -0.29 -13.83 -9.80
C ILE A 21 -1.51 -14.04 -10.68
N THR A 22 -2.70 -14.03 -10.07
CA THR A 22 -3.97 -14.04 -10.79
C THR A 22 -4.66 -12.70 -10.59
N VAL A 23 -4.69 -11.89 -11.65
CA VAL A 23 -5.40 -10.61 -11.66
C VAL A 23 -6.72 -10.75 -12.43
N PRO A 24 -7.78 -10.01 -12.05
CA PRO A 24 -8.97 -9.90 -12.88
C PRO A 24 -8.58 -9.49 -14.31
N ARG A 25 -9.15 -10.15 -15.31
CA ARG A 25 -8.78 -9.91 -16.71
C ARG A 25 -9.69 -8.90 -17.40
N ILE A 26 -10.91 -8.73 -16.89
CA ILE A 26 -11.90 -7.79 -17.40
C ILE A 26 -12.60 -7.11 -16.21
N ALA A 27 -13.24 -5.97 -16.46
CA ALA A 27 -13.91 -5.20 -15.42
C ALA A 27 -15.07 -5.98 -14.75
N ASP A 28 -15.76 -6.83 -15.51
CA ASP A 28 -16.90 -7.63 -15.02
C ASP A 28 -16.50 -8.69 -13.98
N ASP A 29 -15.25 -9.17 -14.04
CA ASP A 29 -14.72 -10.13 -13.06
C ASP A 29 -14.31 -9.44 -11.74
N TYR A 30 -14.25 -8.10 -11.72
CA TYR A 30 -13.81 -7.33 -10.56
C TYR A 30 -15.00 -6.83 -9.74
N TYR A 31 -15.14 -7.36 -8.53
CA TYR A 31 -16.21 -6.99 -7.58
C TYR A 31 -15.73 -6.05 -6.46
N GLY A 32 -14.46 -5.63 -6.47
CA GLY A 32 -13.91 -4.75 -5.44
C GLY A 32 -14.24 -3.25 -5.66
N PRO A 33 -13.96 -2.42 -4.64
CA PRO A 33 -14.36 -1.00 -4.62
C PRO A 33 -13.41 -0.06 -5.39
N ASN A 34 -12.26 -0.54 -5.88
CA ASN A 34 -11.27 0.32 -6.52
C ASN A 34 -11.72 0.77 -7.92
N ALA A 35 -12.29 1.97 -7.99
CA ALA A 35 -12.76 2.57 -9.23
C ALA A 35 -11.65 2.78 -10.27
N ALA A 36 -10.44 3.17 -9.83
CA ALA A 36 -9.30 3.35 -10.73
C ALA A 36 -8.88 2.04 -11.39
N PHE A 37 -8.87 0.94 -10.63
CA PHE A 37 -8.59 -0.39 -11.17
C PHE A 37 -9.72 -0.91 -12.09
N ARG A 38 -10.99 -0.71 -11.71
CA ARG A 38 -12.12 -1.06 -12.58
C ARG A 38 -12.04 -0.34 -13.93
N LYS A 39 -11.75 0.97 -13.91
CA LYS A 39 -11.55 1.77 -15.12
C LYS A 39 -10.39 1.22 -15.96
N HIS A 40 -9.26 0.93 -15.34
CA HIS A 40 -8.11 0.33 -16.01
C HIS A 40 -8.45 -1.00 -16.72
N LEU A 41 -9.20 -1.89 -16.06
CA LEU A 41 -9.62 -3.16 -16.65
C LEU A 41 -10.58 -2.99 -17.83
N ALA A 42 -11.42 -1.96 -17.81
CA ALA A 42 -12.32 -1.63 -18.93
C ALA A 42 -11.54 -1.08 -20.13
N GLU A 43 -10.50 -0.28 -19.90
CA GLU A 43 -9.64 0.29 -20.95
C GLU A 43 -8.64 -0.73 -21.51
N HIS A 44 -8.26 -1.74 -20.72
CA HIS A 44 -7.25 -2.73 -21.07
C HIS A 44 -7.67 -4.19 -20.77
N PRO A 45 -8.78 -4.68 -21.34
CA PRO A 45 -9.24 -6.03 -21.10
C PRO A 45 -8.23 -7.07 -21.61
N ARG A 46 -7.98 -8.12 -20.82
CA ARG A 46 -7.10 -9.26 -21.12
C ARG A 46 -5.70 -8.83 -21.55
N SER A 47 -5.16 -7.79 -20.91
CA SER A 47 -3.88 -7.19 -21.29
C SER A 47 -2.78 -7.42 -20.26
N TRP A 48 -1.54 -7.57 -20.74
CA TRP A 48 -0.33 -7.57 -19.90
C TRP A 48 -0.14 -6.24 -19.14
N LYS A 49 -0.76 -5.15 -19.64
CA LYS A 49 -0.71 -3.82 -19.04
C LYS A 49 -1.18 -3.80 -17.58
N THR A 50 -2.09 -4.69 -17.20
CA THR A 50 -2.57 -4.83 -15.81
C THR A 50 -1.45 -5.23 -14.86
N VAL A 51 -0.67 -6.25 -15.24
CA VAL A 51 0.46 -6.75 -14.45
C VAL A 51 1.59 -5.73 -14.46
N HIS A 52 1.92 -5.18 -15.62
CA HIS A 52 2.94 -4.14 -15.73
C HIS A 52 2.63 -2.89 -14.91
N ARG A 53 1.36 -2.47 -14.88
CA ARG A 53 0.89 -1.37 -14.03
C ARG A 53 1.13 -1.66 -12.56
N ALA A 54 0.82 -2.86 -12.08
CA ALA A 54 1.07 -3.24 -10.70
C ALA A 54 2.58 -3.28 -10.38
N ALA A 55 3.40 -3.83 -11.29
CA ALA A 55 4.85 -3.93 -11.12
C ALA A 55 5.53 -2.56 -11.00
N ILE A 56 5.24 -1.63 -11.91
CA ILE A 56 5.84 -0.28 -11.86
C ILE A 56 5.19 0.55 -10.74
N GLY A 57 3.88 0.43 -10.56
CA GLY A 57 3.14 1.27 -9.65
C GLY A 57 3.43 0.97 -8.18
N ASN A 58 3.82 -0.25 -7.82
CA ASN A 58 4.12 -0.63 -6.44
C ASN A 58 5.58 -0.43 -6.01
N ASP A 59 6.40 0.24 -6.83
CA ASP A 59 7.71 0.73 -6.40
C ASP A 59 7.55 2.00 -5.53
N LEU A 60 7.21 1.78 -4.26
CA LEU A 60 6.82 2.85 -3.34
C LEU A 60 8.03 3.67 -2.88
N THR A 61 7.89 5.00 -2.93
CA THR A 61 8.75 5.90 -2.15
C THR A 61 8.00 6.35 -0.91
N VAL A 62 8.55 6.05 0.27
CA VAL A 62 7.89 6.33 1.56
C VAL A 62 8.77 7.19 2.45
N THR A 63 8.15 8.19 3.09
CA THR A 63 8.75 9.03 4.13
C THR A 63 7.88 8.95 5.38
N VAL A 64 8.51 8.78 6.54
CA VAL A 64 7.84 8.70 7.84
C VAL A 64 8.35 9.83 8.73
N ILE A 65 7.43 10.48 9.45
CA ILE A 65 7.69 11.51 10.47
C ILE A 65 7.01 11.06 11.77
N GLY A 66 7.66 11.23 12.92
CA GLY A 66 7.17 10.72 14.21
C GLY A 66 7.32 9.20 14.39
N GLY A 67 8.13 8.56 13.55
CA GLY A 67 8.40 7.13 13.61
C GLY A 67 9.42 6.68 12.57
N LYS A 68 9.62 5.36 12.46
CA LYS A 68 10.63 4.75 11.59
C LYS A 68 10.04 3.70 10.66
N LEU A 69 10.35 3.80 9.38
CA LEU A 69 10.04 2.74 8.41
C LEU A 69 10.96 1.53 8.65
N ILE A 70 10.37 0.39 9.01
CA ILE A 70 11.07 -0.88 9.27
C ILE A 70 10.68 -2.00 8.30
N GLY A 71 9.67 -1.78 7.45
CA GLY A 71 9.28 -2.70 6.36
C GLY A 71 8.70 -1.93 5.17
N ARG A 72 8.91 -2.43 3.95
CA ARG A 72 8.50 -1.76 2.70
C ARG A 72 7.34 -2.43 1.95
N TYR A 73 7.17 -3.74 2.07
CA TYR A 73 5.99 -4.42 1.56
C TYR A 73 5.72 -5.71 2.37
N PRO A 74 4.74 -5.72 3.30
CA PRO A 74 3.88 -4.59 3.67
C PRO A 74 4.67 -3.42 4.28
N LEU A 75 4.10 -2.21 4.27
CA LEU A 75 4.69 -1.08 4.98
C LEU A 75 4.60 -1.33 6.48
N ILE A 76 5.73 -1.26 7.18
CA ILE A 76 5.76 -1.42 8.64
C ILE A 76 6.44 -0.18 9.22
N VAL A 77 5.74 0.51 10.12
CA VAL A 77 6.16 1.74 10.75
C VAL A 77 6.22 1.53 12.27
N ALA A 78 7.41 1.66 12.86
CA ALA A 78 7.53 1.76 14.31
C ALA A 78 7.15 3.20 14.72
N ALA A 79 6.09 3.34 15.53
CA ALA A 79 5.67 4.62 16.07
C ALA A 79 6.62 5.03 17.21
N GLU A 80 7.12 6.26 17.16
CA GLU A 80 8.03 6.81 18.18
C GLU A 80 7.42 8.07 18.84
N GLU A 81 6.54 8.78 18.13
CA GLU A 81 5.83 9.98 18.57
C GLU A 81 4.33 9.88 18.20
N ASN A 82 3.54 10.82 18.71
CA ASN A 82 2.15 11.02 18.30
C ASN A 82 1.96 12.50 17.89
N PRO A 83 1.53 12.80 16.65
CA PRO A 83 1.10 11.87 15.59
C PRO A 83 2.25 11.26 14.77
N VAL A 84 1.98 10.12 14.12
CA VAL A 84 2.86 9.53 13.10
C VAL A 84 2.33 9.89 11.71
N THR A 85 3.18 10.45 10.85
CA THR A 85 2.82 10.79 9.46
C THR A 85 3.57 9.90 8.47
N VAL A 86 2.85 9.33 7.51
CA VAL A 86 3.38 8.50 6.42
C VAL A 86 3.03 9.14 5.09
N GLN A 87 4.05 9.57 4.34
CA GLN A 87 3.90 10.06 2.97
C GLN A 87 4.28 8.94 2.01
N ILE A 88 3.39 8.64 1.06
CA ILE A 88 3.57 7.58 0.06
C ILE A 88 3.51 8.23 -1.32
N LYS A 89 4.50 7.95 -2.17
CA LYS A 89 4.45 8.20 -3.61
C LYS A 89 4.41 6.87 -4.34
N GLY A 90 3.59 6.80 -5.38
CA GLY A 90 3.24 5.55 -6.04
C GLY A 90 2.17 4.77 -5.27
N GLY A 91 2.06 3.49 -5.60
CA GLY A 91 1.08 2.55 -5.08
C GLY A 91 -0.06 2.33 -6.06
N VAL A 92 -0.43 1.07 -6.22
CA VAL A 92 -1.58 0.62 -7.01
C VAL A 92 -2.49 -0.20 -6.12
N GLY A 93 -3.79 0.07 -6.21
CA GLY A 93 -4.76 -0.55 -5.33
C GLY A 93 -4.67 -0.05 -3.90
N PHE A 94 -4.60 -1.00 -2.99
CA PHE A 94 -4.51 -0.76 -1.57
C PHE A 94 -3.11 -1.15 -1.10
N VAL A 95 -2.44 -0.23 -0.42
CA VAL A 95 -1.13 -0.49 0.19
C VAL A 95 -1.35 -0.87 1.65
N PRO A 96 -0.98 -2.09 2.08
CA PRO A 96 -1.07 -2.48 3.47
C PRO A 96 -0.02 -1.72 4.29
N VAL A 97 -0.44 -1.13 5.41
CA VAL A 97 0.43 -0.48 6.39
C VAL A 97 0.16 -1.05 7.78
N ARG A 98 1.22 -1.27 8.55
CA ARG A 98 1.15 -1.63 9.97
C ARG A 98 1.94 -0.65 10.80
N PHE A 99 1.31 -0.11 11.83
CA PHE A 99 1.97 0.68 12.87
C PHE A 99 2.26 -0.22 14.06
N GLU A 100 3.47 -0.17 14.61
CA GLU A 100 3.90 -0.96 15.78
C GLU A 100 4.36 -0.03 16.91
N GLY A 101 4.40 -0.55 18.14
CA GLY A 101 4.81 0.23 19.31
C GLY A 101 3.69 1.09 19.90
N LEU A 102 2.43 0.81 19.56
CA LEU A 102 1.29 1.58 20.04
C LEU A 102 0.97 1.25 21.51
N GLU A 103 0.57 2.26 22.27
CA GLU A 103 0.29 2.11 23.71
C GLU A 103 -1.05 1.44 24.01
N SER A 104 -1.97 1.43 23.04
CA SER A 104 -3.32 0.88 23.19
C SER A 104 -3.80 0.21 21.93
N ALA A 105 -4.74 -0.72 22.09
CA ALA A 105 -5.45 -1.37 21.00
C ALA A 105 -6.46 -0.44 20.28
N THR A 106 -6.80 0.69 20.90
CA THR A 106 -7.91 1.58 20.49
C THR A 106 -7.56 3.04 20.74
N GLY A 107 -8.43 3.94 20.28
CA GLY A 107 -8.26 5.39 20.44
C GLY A 107 -7.44 6.04 19.35
N TYR A 108 -6.87 5.26 18.42
CA TYR A 108 -6.18 5.80 17.26
C TYR A 108 -7.15 6.03 16.10
N THR A 109 -6.96 7.14 15.39
CA THR A 109 -7.61 7.47 14.13
C THR A 109 -6.53 7.59 13.05
N LEU A 110 -6.72 6.90 11.93
CA LEU A 110 -5.88 7.08 10.75
C LEU A 110 -6.63 7.98 9.77
N SER A 111 -6.03 9.09 9.38
CA SER A 111 -6.65 10.08 8.48
C SER A 111 -5.78 10.33 7.25
N GLU A 112 -6.40 10.52 6.09
CA GLU A 112 -5.73 11.05 4.90
C GLU A 112 -5.71 12.57 4.94
N ARG A 113 -4.58 13.20 4.62
CA ARG A 113 -4.52 14.65 4.38
C ARG A 113 -4.95 14.98 2.96
N VAL A 114 -6.08 15.68 2.84
CA VAL A 114 -6.64 16.17 1.58
C VAL A 114 -6.71 17.69 1.63
N GLY A 115 -5.74 18.36 0.99
CA GLY A 115 -5.55 19.80 1.16
C GLY A 115 -5.18 20.14 2.61
N ASP A 116 -5.93 21.07 3.21
CA ASP A 116 -5.75 21.48 4.61
C ASP A 116 -6.58 20.65 5.60
N GLN A 117 -7.28 19.61 5.12
CA GLN A 117 -8.18 18.78 5.93
C GLN A 117 -7.59 17.40 6.20
N LEU A 118 -7.88 16.87 7.39
CA LEU A 118 -7.70 15.46 7.71
C LEU A 118 -9.05 14.76 7.55
N VAL A 119 -9.11 13.80 6.64
CA VAL A 119 -10.29 12.98 6.38
C VAL A 119 -10.03 11.61 6.97
N ALA A 120 -10.77 11.25 8.02
CA ALA A 120 -10.63 9.94 8.66
C ALA A 120 -10.83 8.83 7.64
N LEU A 121 -9.96 7.82 7.69
CA LEU A 121 -10.13 6.59 6.93
C LEU A 121 -11.35 5.87 7.49
N ASP A 122 -12.35 5.67 6.64
CA ASP A 122 -13.51 4.84 6.94
C ASP A 122 -13.76 3.90 5.77
N GLN A 123 -13.55 2.62 6.01
CA GLN A 123 -13.85 1.53 5.07
C GLN A 123 -14.83 0.52 5.71
N SER A 124 -15.58 0.98 6.70
CA SER A 124 -16.50 0.14 7.46
C SER A 124 -17.56 -0.49 6.56
N VAL A 125 -17.80 -1.77 6.77
CA VAL A 125 -19.02 -2.45 6.31
C VAL A 125 -19.89 -2.79 7.53
N HIS A 126 -19.24 -3.26 8.60
CA HIS A 126 -19.83 -3.52 9.90
C HIS A 126 -19.05 -2.80 11.02
N GLY A 127 -19.10 -1.47 11.03
CA GLY A 127 -18.44 -0.66 12.04
C GLY A 127 -16.91 -0.71 11.93
N ASN A 128 -16.22 -0.99 13.02
CA ASN A 128 -14.75 -0.91 13.07
C ASN A 128 -14.06 -2.17 12.50
N ASP A 129 -14.47 -2.65 11.33
CA ASP A 129 -14.06 -3.92 10.72
C ASP A 129 -12.96 -3.79 9.65
N PHE A 130 -12.40 -2.60 9.47
CA PHE A 130 -11.44 -2.31 8.39
C PHE A 130 -9.99 -2.16 8.86
N TRP A 131 -9.72 -2.36 10.14
CA TRP A 131 -8.36 -2.49 10.68
C TRP A 131 -8.24 -3.73 11.55
N GLN A 132 -7.00 -4.19 11.70
CA GLN A 132 -6.67 -5.30 12.59
C GLN A 132 -5.75 -4.79 13.68
N THR A 133 -5.94 -5.31 14.89
CA THR A 133 -5.13 -4.97 16.04
C THR A 133 -4.58 -6.22 16.68
N ASP A 134 -3.26 -6.27 16.89
CA ASP A 134 -2.55 -7.39 17.51
C ASP A 134 -1.73 -6.90 18.71
N TYR A 135 -1.70 -7.68 19.79
CA TYR A 135 -0.83 -7.42 20.94
C TYR A 135 0.53 -8.12 20.76
N ASP A 136 1.60 -7.38 20.99
CA ASP A 136 2.95 -7.91 21.03
C ASP A 136 3.39 -8.16 22.49
N ALA A 137 3.31 -9.41 22.92
CA ALA A 137 3.67 -9.81 24.27
C ALA A 137 5.17 -9.60 24.61
N ALA A 138 6.05 -9.55 23.61
CA ALA A 138 7.49 -9.36 23.86
C ALA A 138 7.82 -7.91 24.24
N THR A 139 7.08 -6.96 23.68
CA THR A 139 7.30 -5.52 23.91
C THR A 139 6.26 -4.88 24.82
N GLY A 140 5.13 -5.55 25.05
CA GLY A 140 4.01 -5.00 25.81
C GLY A 140 3.24 -3.92 25.07
N THR A 141 3.33 -3.90 23.73
CA THR A 141 2.73 -2.86 22.87
C THR A 141 1.74 -3.46 21.89
N TRP A 142 1.05 -2.59 21.15
CA TRP A 142 0.04 -2.97 20.16
C TRP A 142 0.51 -2.65 18.74
N LYS A 143 -0.05 -3.38 17.79
CA LYS A 143 0.14 -3.22 16.36
C LYS A 143 -1.21 -2.96 15.71
N MET A 144 -1.31 -1.98 14.82
CA MET A 144 -2.53 -1.71 14.05
C MET A 144 -2.24 -1.75 12.55
N SER A 145 -3.00 -2.56 11.82
CA SER A 145 -2.85 -2.77 10.38
C SER A 145 -4.05 -2.21 9.61
N PHE A 146 -3.78 -1.48 8.53
CA PHE A 146 -4.77 -0.84 7.65
C PHE A 146 -4.43 -1.11 6.17
N ASN A 147 -5.42 -0.96 5.29
CA ASN A 147 -5.25 -1.00 3.84
C ASN A 147 -5.53 0.39 3.25
N LEU A 148 -4.49 1.07 2.76
CA LEU A 148 -4.58 2.45 2.32
C LEU A 148 -5.00 2.55 0.85
N PRO A 149 -6.13 3.22 0.52
CA PRO A 149 -6.55 3.44 -0.85
C PRO A 149 -5.68 4.52 -1.51
N VAL A 150 -4.59 4.09 -2.14
CA VAL A 150 -3.61 4.98 -2.78
C VAL A 150 -3.74 5.01 -4.30
N ASP A 151 -4.53 4.11 -4.88
CA ASP A 151 -4.70 4.02 -6.33
C ASP A 151 -5.22 5.32 -6.95
N GLY A 152 -4.66 5.70 -8.11
CA GLY A 152 -5.00 6.91 -8.83
C GLY A 152 -4.40 8.19 -8.24
N LYS A 153 -3.61 8.09 -7.16
CA LYS A 153 -2.95 9.22 -6.50
C LYS A 153 -1.45 9.22 -6.83
N MET A 154 -0.92 10.40 -7.19
CA MET A 154 0.54 10.57 -7.37
C MET A 154 1.29 10.55 -6.03
N LYS A 155 0.64 11.08 -4.99
CA LYS A 155 1.11 11.10 -3.61
C LYS A 155 -0.12 11.03 -2.68
N SER A 156 0.02 10.35 -1.56
CA SER A 156 -0.91 10.42 -0.43
C SER A 156 -0.13 10.68 0.86
N GLU A 157 -0.77 11.32 1.82
CA GLU A 157 -0.22 11.54 3.16
C GLU A 157 -1.24 11.06 4.20
N TRP A 158 -0.78 10.19 5.09
CA TRP A 158 -1.59 9.52 6.10
C TRP A 158 -1.06 9.86 7.48
N VAL A 159 -1.96 10.16 8.41
CA VAL A 159 -1.63 10.60 9.77
C VAL A 159 -2.34 9.68 10.75
N LEU A 160 -1.58 8.95 11.56
CA LEU A 160 -2.09 8.21 12.70
C LEU A 160 -1.99 9.09 13.94
N GLU A 161 -3.12 9.39 14.55
CA GLU A 161 -3.24 10.21 15.75
C GLU A 161 -4.06 9.48 16.82
N ARG A 162 -3.87 9.84 18.08
CA ARG A 162 -4.63 9.32 19.24
C ARG A 162 -5.42 10.43 19.91
#